data_AF-A0A564YH13-F1
#
_entry.id   AF-A0A564YH13-F1
#
_cell.length_a   1.000
_cell.length_b   1.000
_cell.length_c   1.000
_cell.angle_alpha   90.00
_cell.angle_beta   90.00
_cell.angle_gamma   90.00
#
_symmetry.space_group_name_H-M   'P 1'
#
loop_
_entity.id
_entity.type
_entity.pdbx_description
1 polymer ?
#
loop_
_entity_poly.entity_id
_entity_poly.type
_entity_poly.pdbx_seq_one_letter_code
_entity_poly.pdbx_strand_id
1 'polypeptide(L)' 'INYPDFSLCEILSQLEKFEPACLNDFPALKTYLRDFRNLPELKGYMESEEFRTRPCNYVVAKWY' A
#
# COMPACT_ATOMS: atom_id res chain seq x y z
N ILE A 1 -13.41 2.37 -8.98
CA ILE A 1 -12.22 3.11 -8.50
C ILE A 1 -12.56 4.58 -8.51
N ASN A 2 -12.47 5.20 -7.34
CA ASN A 2 -12.72 6.60 -7.09
C ASN A 2 -11.70 7.11 -6.06
N TYR A 3 -11.72 8.40 -5.76
CA TYR A 3 -10.75 9.05 -4.87
C TYR A 3 -10.51 8.36 -3.51
N PRO A 4 -11.53 7.86 -2.78
CA PRO A 4 -11.30 7.18 -1.49
C PRO A 4 -10.51 5.87 -1.60
N ASP A 5 -10.55 5.20 -2.75
CA ASP A 5 -9.86 3.92 -2.95
C ASP A 5 -8.34 4.07 -2.85
N PHE A 6 -7.81 5.25 -3.22
CA PHE A 6 -6.38 5.59 -3.09
C PHE A 6 -5.96 5.68 -1.63
N SER A 7 -6.75 6.37 -0.79
CA SER A 7 -6.48 6.47 0.65
C SER A 7 -6.57 5.10 1.33
N LEU A 8 -7.55 4.28 0.95
CA LEU A 8 -7.68 2.92 1.46
C LEU A 8 -6.49 2.05 1.04
N CYS A 9 -6.06 2.11 -0.23
CA CYS A 9 -4.88 1.40 -0.71
C CYS A 9 -3.62 1.83 0.05
N GLU A 10 -3.44 3.13 0.30
CA GLU A 10 -2.30 3.65 1.04
C GLU A 10 -2.25 3.14 2.48
N ILE A 11 -3.34 3.24 3.23
CA ILE A 11 -3.40 2.77 4.62
C ILE A 11 -3.18 1.26 4.70
N LEU A 12 -3.86 0.46 3.87
CA LEU A 12 -3.68 -0.99 3.85
C LEU A 12 -2.24 -1.38 3.46
N SER A 13 -1.60 -0.62 2.58
CA SER A 13 -0.20 -0.84 2.22
C SER A 13 0.76 -0.55 3.36
N GLN A 14 0.49 0.47 4.17
CA GLN A 14 1.30 0.76 5.36
C GLN A 14 1.10 -0.30 6.44
N LEU A 15 -0.13 -0.79 6.63
CA LEU A 15 -0.44 -1.88 7.56
C LEU A 15 0.24 -3.19 7.16
N GLU A 16 0.18 -3.58 5.88
CA GLU A 16 0.86 -4.78 5.37
C GLU A 16 2.39 -4.66 5.47
N LYS A 17 2.95 -3.45 5.32
CA LYS A 17 4.37 -3.22 5.61
C LYS A 17 4.65 -3.45 7.10
N PHE A 18 3.83 -2.89 7.99
CA PHE A 18 4.01 -2.98 9.45
C PHE A 18 3.88 -4.41 9.98
N GLU A 19 2.85 -5.13 9.55
CA GLU A 19 2.62 -6.52 9.93
C GLU A 19 2.20 -7.29 8.67
N PRO A 20 3.12 -8.03 8.02
CA PRO A 20 2.86 -8.73 6.75
C PRO A 20 1.69 -9.71 6.80
N ALA A 21 1.33 -10.24 7.97
CA ALA A 21 0.22 -11.16 8.12
C ALA A 21 -1.13 -10.48 8.41
N CYS A 22 -1.19 -9.16 8.61
CA CYS A 22 -2.39 -8.49 9.13
C CYS A 22 -3.65 -8.62 8.25
N LEU A 23 -3.50 -8.91 6.97
CA LEU A 23 -4.62 -9.08 6.02
C LEU A 23 -4.96 -10.55 5.73
N ASN A 24 -4.27 -11.52 6.35
CA ASN A 24 -4.50 -12.95 6.06
C ASN A 24 -5.91 -13.41 6.45
N ASP A 25 -6.46 -12.88 7.55
CA ASP A 25 -7.83 -13.19 8.00
C ASP A 25 -8.90 -12.39 7.23
N PHE A 26 -8.50 -11.49 6.33
CA PHE A 26 -9.38 -10.58 5.59
C PHE A 26 -9.20 -10.76 4.07
N PRO A 27 -9.63 -11.90 3.49
CA PRO A 27 -9.38 -12.23 2.09
C PRO A 27 -9.99 -11.22 1.10
N ALA A 28 -11.11 -10.58 1.46
CA ALA A 28 -11.71 -9.52 0.66
C ALA A 28 -10.81 -8.28 0.57
N LEU A 29 -10.23 -7.83 1.69
CA LEU A 29 -9.31 -6.69 1.73
C LEU A 29 -8.00 -7.02 1.01
N LYS A 30 -7.48 -8.23 1.20
CA LYS A 30 -6.26 -8.70 0.50
C LYS A 30 -6.44 -8.73 -1.01
N THR A 31 -7.60 -9.22 -1.47
CA THR A 31 -7.97 -9.24 -2.89
C THR A 31 -8.12 -7.82 -3.45
N TYR A 32 -8.87 -6.96 -2.75
CA TYR A 32 -9.02 -5.55 -3.11
C TYR A 32 -7.66 -4.85 -3.27
N LEU A 33 -6.77 -4.98 -2.29
CA LEU A 33 -5.46 -4.33 -2.28
C LEU A 33 -4.60 -4.83 -3.44
N ARG A 34 -4.59 -6.14 -3.69
CA ARG A 34 -3.89 -6.76 -4.83
C ARG A 34 -4.41 -6.22 -6.16
N ASP A 35 -5.72 -6.19 -6.34
CA ASP A 35 -6.34 -5.81 -7.60
C ASP A 35 -6.14 -4.32 -7.87
N PHE A 36 -6.22 -3.48 -6.84
CA PHE A 36 -5.96 -2.05 -6.92
C PHE A 36 -4.51 -1.74 -7.31
N ARG A 37 -3.52 -2.37 -6.66
CA ARG A 37 -2.10 -2.20 -7.00
C ARG A 37 -1.73 -2.68 -8.42
N ASN A 38 -2.55 -3.53 -9.02
CA ASN A 38 -2.34 -4.05 -10.38
C ASN A 38 -2.92 -3.16 -11.48
N LEU A 39 -3.54 -2.03 -11.14
CA LEU A 39 -3.99 -1.05 -12.14
C LEU A 39 -2.77 -0.56 -12.95
N PRO A 40 -2.83 -0.53 -14.31
CA PRO A 40 -1.64 -0.32 -15.13
C PRO A 40 -0.83 0.94 -14.77
N GLU A 41 -1.52 2.08 -14.60
CA GLU A 41 -0.89 3.36 -14.26
C GLU A 41 -0.29 3.34 -12.85
N LEU A 42 -1.02 2.76 -11.89
CA LEU A 42 -0.56 2.68 -10.51
C LEU A 42 0.63 1.72 -10.38
N LYS A 43 0.57 0.57 -11.05
CA LYS A 43 1.66 -0.40 -11.08
C LYS A 43 2.92 0.21 -11.68
N GLY A 44 2.79 0.91 -12.81
CA GLY A 44 3.91 1.64 -13.42
C GLY A 44 4.51 2.70 -12.47
N TYR A 45 3.65 3.43 -11.74
CA TYR A 45 4.11 4.37 -10.72
C TYR A 45 4.83 3.68 -9.55
N MET A 46 4.29 2.58 -9.02
CA MET A 46 4.91 1.83 -7.92
C MET A 46 6.25 1.20 -8.29
N GLU A 47 6.48 0.94 -9.58
CA GLU A 47 7.75 0.44 -10.12
C GLU A 47 8.77 1.56 -10.41
N SER A 48 8.37 2.83 -10.32
CA SER A 48 9.26 3.99 -10.52
C SER A 48 10.25 4.19 -9.37
N GLU A 49 11.36 4.87 -9.66
CA GLU A 49 12.35 5.27 -8.65
C GLU A 49 11.78 6.27 -7.65
N GLU A 50 10.92 7.18 -8.12
CA GLU A 50 10.24 8.17 -7.28
C GLU A 50 9.44 7.50 -6.16
N PHE A 51 8.68 6.45 -6.49
CA PHE A 51 7.91 5.73 -5.48
C PHE A 51 8.80 5.03 -4.44
N ARG A 52 9.90 4.41 -4.89
CA ARG A 52 10.80 3.64 -4.01
C ARG A 52 11.58 4.50 -3.01
N THR A 53 11.82 5.77 -3.33
CA THR A 53 12.58 6.69 -2.47
C THR A 53 11.76 7.30 -1.33
N ARG A 54 10.42 7.18 -1.37
CA ARG A 54 9.53 7.78 -0.38
C ARG A 54 9.37 6.90 0.85
N PRO A 55 9.82 7.33 2.04
CA PRO A 55 9.55 6.60 3.28
C PRO A 55 8.07 6.75 3.68
N CYS A 56 7.54 5.78 4.43
CA CYS A 56 6.17 5.87 4.94
C CYS A 56 5.98 7.00 5.96
N ASN A 57 7.02 7.29 6.75
CA ASN A 57 7.00 8.29 7.81
C ASN A 57 8.25 9.18 7.74
N TYR A 58 8.22 10.27 8.49
CA TYR A 58 9.38 11.16 8.63
C TYR A 58 10.55 10.45 9.34
N VAL A 59 11.78 10.92 9.12
CA VAL A 59 13.04 10.24 9.50
C VAL A 59 13.22 9.99 11.00
N VAL A 60 12.48 10.69 11.85
CA VAL A 60 12.52 10.52 13.32
C VAL A 60 11.51 9.51 13.84
N ALA A 61 10.61 9.02 12.97
CA ALA A 61 9.61 8.03 13.34
C ALA A 61 10.30 6.70 13.66
N LYS A 62 9.82 6.05 14.72
CA LYS A 62 10.32 4.74 15.13
C LYS A 62 9.39 3.64 14.62
N TRP A 63 10.01 2.54 14.23
CA TRP A 63 9.35 1.33 13.76
C TRP A 63 9.99 0.19 14.54
N TYR A 64 9.17 -0.51 15.31
CA TYR A 64 9.61 -1.51 16.29
C TYR A 64 9.10 -2.88 15.90
#